data_AF-A0A3A0A132-F1
#
_entry.id   AF-A0A3A0A132-F1
#
_cell.length_a   1.000
_cell.length_b   1.000
_cell.length_c   1.000
_cell.angle_alpha   90.00
_cell.angle_beta   90.00
_cell.angle_gamma   90.00
#
_symmetry.space_group_name_H-M   'P 1'
#
loop_
_entity.id
_entity.type
_entity.pdbx_description
1 polymer ?
#
loop_
_entity_poly.entity_id
_entity_poly.type
_entity_poly.pdbx_seq_one_letter_code
_entity_poly.pdbx_strand_id
1 'polypeptide(L)'
;MLQVIADRFSQITLWGIYAELTVEDRALAVIHYPEPARRIAQSGQFDLVCYGHNHLKAVEAVGKGILANPGELLGKEGPPTWGLYDTATGVFELQAVGSERG
;
A
#
# COMPACT_ATOMS: atom_id res chain seq x y z
N MET A 1 -14.22 -15.59 10.98
CA MET A 1 -13.33 -15.45 12.15
C MET A 1 -12.75 -14.04 12.24
N LEU A 2 -12.05 -13.54 11.21
CA LEU A 2 -11.50 -12.17 11.20
C LEU A 2 -12.57 -11.07 11.35
N GLN A 3 -13.70 -11.18 10.63
CA GLN A 3 -14.81 -10.21 10.73
C GLN A 3 -15.34 -10.06 12.17
N VAL A 4 -15.58 -11.17 12.85
CA VAL A 4 -16.10 -11.19 14.23
C VAL A 4 -15.15 -10.54 15.23
N ILE A 5 -13.84 -10.57 14.96
CA ILE A 5 -12.84 -9.90 15.81
C ILE A 5 -12.80 -8.41 15.50
N ALA A 6 -12.79 -8.03 14.21
CA ALA A 6 -12.75 -6.62 13.81
C ALA A 6 -13.99 -5.84 14.28
N ASP A 7 -15.18 -6.45 14.26
CA ASP A 7 -16.42 -5.83 14.74
C ASP A 7 -16.36 -5.41 16.24
N ARG A 8 -15.40 -5.92 17.01
CA ARG A 8 -15.15 -5.51 18.40
C ARG A 8 -14.35 -4.21 18.52
N PHE A 9 -13.79 -3.71 17.42
CA PHE A 9 -12.89 -2.55 17.38
C PHE A 9 -13.35 -1.59 16.27
N SER A 10 -14.11 -0.56 16.64
CA SER A 10 -14.69 0.40 15.68
C SER A 10 -13.65 1.16 14.85
N GLN A 11 -12.40 1.22 15.31
CA GLN A 11 -11.28 1.81 14.57
C GLN A 11 -10.70 0.90 13.46
N ILE A 12 -11.15 -0.35 13.35
CA ILE A 12 -10.67 -1.31 12.36
C ILE A 12 -11.76 -1.50 11.31
N THR A 13 -11.43 -1.19 10.05
CA THR A 13 -12.26 -1.55 8.90
C THR A 13 -11.58 -2.71 8.17
N LEU A 14 -12.29 -3.81 7.99
CA LEU A 14 -11.84 -4.91 7.14
C LEU A 14 -12.30 -4.66 5.71
N TRP A 15 -11.33 -4.40 4.84
CA TRP A 15 -11.55 -4.38 3.42
C TRP A 15 -11.42 -5.79 2.85
N GLY A 16 -12.19 -6.07 1.80
CA GLY A 16 -12.15 -7.36 1.10
C GLY A 16 -10.87 -7.54 0.29
N ILE A 17 -10.98 -8.20 -0.86
CA ILE A 17 -9.84 -8.43 -1.77
C ILE A 17 -9.27 -7.15 -2.39
N TYR A 18 -10.08 -6.09 -2.41
CA TYR A 18 -9.80 -4.82 -3.04
C TYR A 18 -10.44 -3.71 -2.22
N ALA A 19 -9.71 -2.60 -2.07
CA ALA A 19 -10.19 -1.40 -1.42
C ALA A 19 -9.90 -0.19 -2.31
N GLU A 20 -10.87 0.71 -2.39
CA GLU A 20 -10.69 2.06 -2.89
C GLU A 20 -10.98 3.02 -1.74
N LEU A 21 -10.15 4.03 -1.60
CA LEU A 21 -10.27 5.02 -0.53
C LEU A 21 -9.87 6.39 -1.05
N THR A 22 -10.53 7.40 -0.51
CA THR A 22 -10.13 8.79 -0.67
C THR A 22 -9.59 9.28 0.66
N VAL A 23 -8.34 9.71 0.67
CA VAL A 23 -7.70 10.33 1.85
C VAL A 23 -7.32 11.74 1.45
N GLU A 24 -7.92 12.72 2.12
CA GLU A 24 -7.91 14.11 1.66
C GLU A 24 -8.41 14.19 0.22
N ASP A 25 -7.61 14.70 -0.72
CA ASP A 25 -7.95 14.81 -2.15
C ASP A 25 -7.25 13.73 -3.00
N ARG A 26 -6.73 12.66 -2.39
CA ARG A 26 -5.99 11.59 -3.09
C ARG A 26 -6.84 10.34 -3.24
N ALA A 27 -6.93 9.83 -4.47
CA ALA A 27 -7.59 8.56 -4.78
C ALA A 27 -6.58 7.40 -4.63
N LEU A 28 -6.86 6.50 -3.71
CA LEU A 28 -6.01 5.36 -3.36
C LEU A 28 -6.70 4.05 -3.68
N ALA A 29 -5.92 3.06 -4.14
CA ALA A 29 -6.36 1.69 -4.33
C ALA A 29 -5.42 0.71 -3.64
N VAL A 30 -5.96 -0.34 -3.03
CA VAL A 30 -5.18 -1.38 -2.35
C VAL A 30 -5.64 -2.76 -2.82
N ILE A 31 -4.71 -3.58 -3.30
CA ILE A 31 -4.97 -4.96 -3.71
C ILE A 31 -3.74 -5.82 -3.41
N HIS A 32 -3.91 -7.07 -3.01
CA HIS A 32 -2.76 -7.87 -2.56
C HIS A 32 -1.78 -8.25 -3.69
N TYR A 33 -2.27 -8.49 -4.92
CA TYR A 33 -1.48 -9.12 -5.99
C TYR A 33 -0.91 -8.13 -7.03
N PRO A 34 0.29 -8.38 -7.59
CA PRO A 34 0.99 -7.46 -8.48
C PRO A 34 0.31 -7.23 -9.84
N GLU A 35 -0.15 -8.30 -10.48
CA GLU A 35 -0.74 -8.22 -11.83
C GLU A 35 -2.01 -7.34 -11.88
N PRO A 36 -3.01 -7.53 -11.01
CA PRO A 36 -4.16 -6.63 -11.00
C PRO A 36 -3.79 -5.22 -10.51
N ALA A 37 -2.82 -5.07 -9.58
CA ALA A 37 -2.35 -3.75 -9.16
C ALA A 37 -1.76 -2.94 -10.32
N ARG A 38 -0.97 -3.58 -11.19
CA ARG A 38 -0.43 -2.97 -12.41
C ARG A 38 -1.55 -2.43 -13.30
N ARG A 39 -2.58 -3.24 -13.56
CA ARG A 39 -3.73 -2.85 -14.40
C ARG A 39 -4.55 -1.71 -13.79
N ILE A 40 -4.77 -1.75 -12.47
CA ILE A 40 -5.47 -0.69 -11.73
C ILE A 40 -4.68 0.62 -11.83
N ALA A 41 -3.37 0.59 -11.61
CA ALA A 41 -2.52 1.78 -11.76
C ALA A 41 -2.54 2.34 -13.20
N GLN A 42 -2.53 1.45 -14.20
CA GLN A 42 -2.62 1.84 -15.62
C GLN A 42 -3.97 2.47 -16.00
N SER A 43 -5.03 2.30 -15.21
CA SER A 43 -6.31 2.99 -15.45
C SER A 43 -6.20 4.51 -15.32
N GLY A 44 -5.19 5.01 -14.60
CA GLY A 44 -4.99 6.44 -14.37
C GLY A 44 -6.02 7.08 -13.41
N GLN A 45 -6.84 6.27 -12.74
CA GLN A 45 -7.87 6.76 -11.81
C GLN A 45 -7.35 7.07 -10.40
N PHE A 46 -6.20 6.50 -10.02
CA PHE A 46 -5.67 6.58 -8.66
C PHE A 46 -4.32 7.31 -8.62
N ASP A 47 -4.09 8.08 -7.56
CA ASP A 47 -2.82 8.72 -7.25
C ASP A 47 -1.82 7.71 -6.65
N LEU A 48 -2.32 6.70 -5.94
CA LEU A 48 -1.52 5.62 -5.36
C LEU A 48 -2.25 4.27 -5.44
N VAL A 49 -1.54 3.25 -5.90
CA VAL A 49 -1.97 1.85 -5.89
C VAL A 49 -0.98 1.02 -5.08
N CYS A 50 -1.42 0.44 -3.98
CA CYS A 50 -0.59 -0.40 -3.11
C CYS A 50 -0.82 -1.90 -3.37
N TYR A 51 0.27 -2.67 -3.41
CA TYR A 51 0.22 -4.13 -3.50
C TYR A 51 1.31 -4.84 -2.69
N GLY A 52 1.27 -6.18 -2.69
CA GLY A 52 2.24 -7.01 -1.98
C GLY A 52 2.44 -8.37 -2.64
N HIS A 53 2.23 -9.44 -1.86
CA HIS A 53 2.28 -10.86 -2.25
C HIS A 53 3.67 -11.46 -2.50
N ASN A 54 4.58 -10.75 -3.16
CA ASN A 54 5.86 -11.30 -3.61
C ASN A 54 7.05 -11.02 -2.65
N HIS A 55 6.81 -10.40 -1.49
CA HIS A 55 7.84 -10.01 -0.50
C HIS A 55 8.90 -9.01 -0.99
N LEU A 56 8.81 -8.52 -2.23
CA LEU A 56 9.75 -7.56 -2.81
C LEU A 56 9.25 -6.13 -2.63
N LYS A 57 10.14 -5.20 -2.28
CA LYS A 57 9.81 -3.77 -2.31
C LYS A 57 9.96 -3.21 -3.72
N ALA A 58 9.01 -2.39 -4.17
CA ALA A 58 9.04 -1.72 -5.46
C ALA A 58 8.22 -0.41 -5.41
N VAL A 59 8.70 0.65 -6.06
CA VAL A 59 7.96 1.91 -6.22
C VAL A 59 8.16 2.36 -7.65
N GLU A 60 7.06 2.51 -8.38
CA GLU A 60 7.08 2.83 -9.80
C GLU A 60 6.10 3.96 -10.11
N ALA A 61 6.51 4.91 -10.94
CA ALA A 61 5.61 5.91 -11.50
C ALA A 61 4.83 5.30 -12.67
N VAL A 62 3.51 5.49 -12.67
CA VAL A 62 2.60 4.91 -13.66
C VAL A 62 1.60 5.97 -14.08
N GLY A 63 1.76 6.48 -15.31
CA GLY A 63 0.97 7.62 -15.74
C GLY A 63 1.19 8.79 -14.78
N LYS A 64 0.12 9.25 -14.13
CA LYS A 64 0.18 10.32 -13.12
C LYS A 64 0.28 9.84 -11.66
N GLY A 65 0.13 8.53 -11.42
CA GLY A 65 0.09 7.95 -10.08
C GLY A 65 1.30 7.08 -9.76
N ILE A 66 1.30 6.53 -8.55
CA ILE A 66 2.35 5.65 -8.03
C ILE A 66 1.79 4.23 -7.88
N LEU A 67 2.56 3.23 -8.32
CA LEU A 67 2.36 1.83 -7.98
C LEU A 67 3.42 1.43 -6.95
N ALA A 68 3.00 1.08 -5.75
CA ALA A 68 3.89 0.82 -4.63
C ALA A 68 3.67 -0.57 -4.02
N ASN A 69 4.76 -1.27 -3.78
CA ASN A 69 4.83 -2.44 -2.90
C ASN A 69 5.82 -2.14 -1.77
N PRO A 70 5.35 -2.06 -0.52
CA PRO A 70 6.21 -1.73 0.61
C PRO A 70 7.19 -2.87 0.98
N GLY A 71 7.06 -4.05 0.37
CA GLY A 71 7.83 -5.24 0.72
C GLY A 71 7.18 -6.01 1.86
N GLU A 72 8.01 -6.62 2.70
CA GLU A 72 7.56 -7.41 3.86
C GLU A 72 8.00 -6.79 5.18
N LEU A 73 7.22 -7.03 6.23
CA LEU A 73 7.58 -6.58 7.59
C LEU A 73 8.35 -7.63 8.39
N LEU A 74 8.17 -8.92 8.07
CA LEU A 74 8.75 -10.02 8.85
C LEU A 74 10.26 -10.18 8.62
N GLY A 75 10.74 -9.74 7.45
CA GLY A 75 12.13 -9.89 7.05
C GLY A 75 12.54 -11.35 6.78
N LYS A 76 11.62 -12.15 6.22
CA LYS A 76 11.83 -13.58 6.00
C LYS A 76 12.65 -13.85 4.74
N GLU A 77 12.45 -13.05 3.70
CA GLU A 77 13.00 -13.21 2.35
C GLU A 77 13.92 -12.03 1.96
N GLY A 78 13.82 -10.90 2.66
CA GLY A 78 14.68 -9.74 2.50
C GLY A 78 14.64 -8.77 3.68
N PRO A 79 15.27 -7.59 3.57
CA PRO A 79 15.23 -6.58 4.62
C PRO A 79 13.79 -6.12 4.87
N PRO A 80 13.33 -6.07 6.13
CA PRO A 80 11.97 -5.67 6.44
C PRO A 80 11.76 -4.18 6.14
N THR A 81 10.72 -3.86 5.38
CA THR A 81 10.40 -2.49 4.96
C THR A 81 8.91 -2.17 5.06
N TRP A 82 8.61 -0.88 5.14
CA TRP A 82 7.27 -0.32 5.05
C TRP A 82 7.29 0.96 4.20
N GLY A 83 6.12 1.53 3.90
CA GLY A 83 6.01 2.73 3.07
C GLY A 83 5.22 3.86 3.72
N LEU A 84 5.68 5.09 3.54
CA LEU A 84 4.99 6.31 3.93
C LEU A 84 4.55 7.07 2.67
N TYR A 85 3.26 7.38 2.56
CA TYR A 85 2.74 8.24 1.52
C TYR A 85 2.34 9.58 2.11
N ASP A 86 2.96 10.65 1.65
CA ASP A 86 2.58 12.02 1.99
C ASP A 86 1.48 12.47 1.01
N THR A 87 0.26 12.65 1.53
CA THR A 87 -0.91 13.03 0.72
C THR A 87 -0.83 14.46 0.20
N ALA A 88 -0.10 15.36 0.87
CA ALA A 88 0.07 16.73 0.43
C ALA A 88 1.00 16.79 -0.79
N THR A 89 2.16 16.11 -0.73
CA THR A 89 3.15 16.14 -1.80
C THR A 89 2.94 15.05 -2.87
N GLY A 90 2.23 13.98 -2.53
CA GLY A 90 2.06 12.81 -3.38
C GLY A 90 3.30 11.92 -3.46
N VAL A 91 4.26 12.09 -2.56
CA VAL A 91 5.51 11.30 -2.54
C VAL A 91 5.31 10.03 -1.71
N PHE A 92 5.84 8.91 -2.22
CA PHE A 92 5.91 7.64 -1.50
C PHE A 92 7.37 7.32 -1.15
N GLU A 93 7.64 7.08 0.13
CA GLU A 93 8.97 6.75 0.63
C GLU A 93 9.01 5.36 1.27
N LEU A 94 10.00 4.55 0.88
CA LEU A 94 10.27 3.27 1.52
C LEU A 94 11.16 3.48 2.75
N GLN A 95 10.78 2.84 3.85
CA GLN A 95 11.44 2.93 5.15
C GLN A 95 11.86 1.53 5.61
N ALA A 96 13.02 1.42 6.24
CA ALA A 96 13.45 0.17 6.87
C ALA A 96 12.77 0.00 8.23
N VAL A 97 12.47 -1.23 8.61
CA VAL A 97 12.05 -1.54 9.98
C VAL A 97 13.29 -1.50 10.88
N GLY A 98 13.25 -0.69 11.93
CA GLY A 98 14.34 -0.57 12.90
C GLY A 98 15.43 0.45 12.55
N SER A 99 15.27 1.27 11.51
CA SER A 99 16.11 2.47 11.37
C SER A 99 15.64 3.52 12.38
N GLU A 100 16.50 3.89 13.32
CA GLU A 100 16.28 5.04 14.18
C GLU A 100 16.07 6.28 13.30
N ARG A 101 15.09 7.12 13.62
CA ARG A 101 15.04 8.49 13.08
C ARG A 101 16.26 9.20 13.69
N GLY A 102 17.30 9.38 12.90
CA GLY A 102 18.38 10.34 13.21
C GLY A 102 17.83 11.75 13.27
#